data_AF-A0AAD8W471-F1
#
_entry.id   AF-A0AAD8W471-F1
#
_cell.length_a   1.000
_cell.length_b   1.000
_cell.length_c   1.000
_cell.angle_alpha   90.00
_cell.angle_beta   90.00
_cell.angle_gamma   90.00
#
_symmetry.space_group_name_H-M   'P 1'
#
loop_
_entity.id
_entity.type
_entity.pdbx_description
1 polymer ?
#
loop_
_entity_poly.entity_id
_entity_poly.type
_entity_poly.pdbx_seq_one_letter_code
_entity_poly.pdbx_strand_id
1 'polypeptide(L)'
;MSLRSTDIPQTIDLLKQNQRRDEPTGRRGGGVRKERRRPGEGGRKRRGGSGPLPLILHSRASHLRTERRFPRRHRHMASSSGVKGEDLPKPLSAKDFIISLGMENVKDVDTTKVITRYTYVPPADSVEEKTKPSSVDKESLAAPEPDYVMEIFPNSSHRDGSIYSGTDDWKIDYRIVDRNETWLEAMMFSDPTDCRMHNGICESHASRHMLQFLSLRLAKIPAELGSVELYGYIAARDNMNPLLNYIFHFSRDDPIIVKQGSLIHMAGPKRAIELVGTILIEYDMKIKASEHEKEDLQVIDGISCLDNIDTWDRTPFTFRIQGDCGAIDVGVSRLSFAYEATVEVVVSQVQSSFSMCIGCFTSGLDEEIRLFDGAIGESRALKRSVVAVASDDEMELKLKVAADSGIPAEYCCCFQSKQHGRATQEIYTGFALIAVKVTWSTLNKPRKGKEAKAV
;
A
#
# COMPACT_ATOMS: atom_id res chain seq x y z
N MET A 1 -53.80 41.74 -4.10
CA MET A 1 -54.85 42.00 -5.12
C MET A 1 -54.24 41.83 -6.51
N SER A 2 -54.93 41.15 -7.44
CA SER A 2 -54.71 41.02 -8.90
C SER A 2 -53.26 40.91 -9.43
N LEU A 3 -52.73 39.75 -9.87
CA LEU A 3 -53.05 38.94 -11.08
C LEU A 3 -52.74 39.58 -12.45
N ARG A 4 -51.70 39.07 -13.13
CA ARG A 4 -51.69 38.27 -14.40
C ARG A 4 -50.23 38.13 -14.87
N SER A 5 -49.61 36.97 -15.13
CA SER A 5 -49.96 35.71 -15.84
C SER A 5 -49.44 35.68 -17.28
N THR A 6 -48.49 34.77 -17.55
CA THR A 6 -48.12 34.07 -18.81
C THR A 6 -46.64 33.66 -18.73
N ASP A 7 -46.15 32.54 -19.30
CA ASP A 7 -46.66 31.16 -19.31
C ASP A 7 -45.43 30.23 -19.44
N ILE A 8 -45.50 29.01 -18.90
CA ILE A 8 -44.44 27.97 -19.00
C ILE A 8 -44.80 27.02 -20.16
N PRO A 9 -43.86 26.25 -20.76
CA PRO A 9 -43.68 24.89 -20.22
C PRO A 9 -42.24 24.32 -20.30
N GLN A 10 -41.93 23.43 -19.35
CA GLN A 10 -40.86 22.44 -19.42
C GLN A 10 -41.22 21.34 -20.44
N THR A 11 -40.26 20.52 -20.87
CA THR A 11 -40.58 19.19 -21.44
C THR A 11 -39.50 18.17 -21.10
N ILE A 12 -39.95 16.99 -20.66
CA ILE A 12 -39.18 15.77 -20.36
C ILE A 12 -39.65 14.67 -21.33
N ASP A 13 -38.76 13.69 -21.58
CA ASP A 13 -38.97 12.41 -22.25
C ASP A 13 -39.32 12.37 -23.75
N LEU A 14 -38.55 11.54 -24.48
CA LEU A 14 -39.11 10.52 -25.37
C LEU A 14 -38.10 9.40 -25.66
N LEU A 15 -38.39 8.20 -25.15
CA LEU A 15 -37.74 6.95 -25.53
C LEU A 15 -38.42 6.32 -26.77
N LYS A 16 -37.68 5.46 -27.48
CA LYS A 16 -38.11 4.53 -28.56
C LYS A 16 -38.44 5.17 -29.92
N GLN A 17 -37.56 4.94 -30.90
CA GLN A 17 -37.79 3.98 -32.00
C GLN A 17 -36.65 4.02 -33.02
N ASN A 18 -35.96 2.89 -33.22
CA ASN A 18 -35.56 2.43 -34.56
C ASN A 18 -35.11 0.97 -34.48
N GLN A 19 -35.84 0.10 -35.17
CA GLN A 19 -35.57 -1.33 -35.29
C GLN A 19 -35.95 -1.73 -36.73
N ARG A 20 -35.18 -2.64 -37.37
CA ARG A 20 -35.39 -3.22 -38.72
C ARG A 20 -35.00 -2.23 -39.85
N ARG A 21 -34.35 -2.60 -40.97
CA ARG A 21 -33.91 -3.88 -41.60
C ARG A 21 -32.53 -3.63 -42.28
N ASP A 22 -31.79 -4.57 -42.89
CA ASP A 22 -32.01 -5.98 -43.25
C ASP A 22 -30.68 -6.78 -43.30
N GLU A 23 -30.77 -8.11 -43.25
CA GLU A 23 -29.82 -9.11 -43.76
C GLU A 23 -30.70 -10.11 -44.60
N PRO A 24 -30.22 -10.93 -45.58
CA PRO A 24 -29.12 -11.89 -45.39
C PRO A 24 -28.37 -12.37 -46.68
N THR A 25 -27.69 -13.53 -46.57
CA THR A 25 -27.05 -14.39 -47.60
C THR A 25 -25.60 -14.03 -48.00
N GLY A 26 -24.69 -14.99 -48.27
CA GLY A 26 -24.77 -16.45 -48.29
C GLY A 26 -23.39 -17.13 -48.43
N ARG A 27 -23.29 -18.46 -48.19
CA ARG A 27 -22.03 -19.24 -48.05
C ARG A 27 -21.32 -19.63 -49.37
N ARG A 28 -20.06 -20.07 -49.21
CA ARG A 28 -19.17 -20.88 -50.11
C ARG A 28 -18.38 -20.05 -51.14
N GLY A 29 -17.13 -20.36 -51.49
CA GLY A 29 -16.17 -21.35 -50.98
C GLY A 29 -15.25 -21.92 -52.08
N GLY A 30 -13.94 -22.07 -51.82
CA GLY A 30 -13.04 -22.96 -52.60
C GLY A 30 -11.90 -22.31 -53.42
N GLY A 31 -10.66 -22.42 -52.89
CA GLY A 31 -9.58 -23.21 -53.53
C GLY A 31 -8.68 -22.65 -54.67
N VAL A 32 -7.44 -23.18 -54.66
CA VAL A 32 -6.49 -23.38 -55.80
C VAL A 32 -5.40 -22.32 -56.10
N ARG A 33 -4.27 -22.46 -55.37
CA ARG A 33 -2.93 -22.88 -55.88
C ARG A 33 -2.31 -22.21 -57.14
N LYS A 34 -1.14 -21.55 -56.95
CA LYS A 34 0.07 -21.57 -57.82
C LYS A 34 1.28 -21.05 -57.01
N GLU A 35 2.32 -21.81 -56.66
CA GLU A 35 3.44 -22.42 -57.42
C GLU A 35 4.68 -21.51 -57.66
N ARG A 36 5.87 -22.03 -57.26
CA ARG A 36 7.25 -21.69 -57.72
C ARG A 36 7.83 -20.32 -57.25
N ARG A 37 9.14 -20.17 -56.98
CA ARG A 37 10.34 -21.02 -57.22
C ARG A 37 11.47 -20.70 -56.20
N ARG A 38 12.35 -21.67 -55.89
CA ARG A 38 13.71 -21.45 -55.33
C ARG A 38 14.72 -21.14 -56.46
N PRO A 39 15.94 -20.65 -56.14
CA PRO A 39 17.11 -21.54 -55.93
C PRO A 39 17.80 -21.28 -54.55
N GLY A 40 18.71 -22.09 -54.01
CA GLY A 40 19.50 -23.21 -54.56
C GLY A 40 20.98 -22.83 -54.67
N GLU A 41 21.75 -22.75 -53.57
CA GLU A 41 22.61 -23.80 -52.95
C GLU A 41 24.09 -23.83 -53.45
N GLY A 42 25.04 -24.02 -52.51
CA GLY A 42 26.48 -24.24 -52.75
C GLY A 42 27.42 -23.09 -52.26
N GLY A 43 28.55 -23.33 -51.59
CA GLY A 43 29.07 -24.56 -50.99
C GLY A 43 30.53 -24.46 -50.46
N ARG A 44 30.86 -25.26 -49.42
CA ARG A 44 32.20 -25.77 -49.00
C ARG A 44 33.33 -24.83 -48.48
N LYS A 45 33.53 -24.92 -47.14
CA LYS A 45 34.69 -25.58 -46.41
C LYS A 45 36.14 -24.99 -46.44
N ARG A 46 36.79 -25.05 -45.25
CA ARG A 46 38.26 -25.01 -44.91
C ARG A 46 38.91 -23.61 -44.77
N ARG A 47 39.99 -23.38 -43.99
CA ARG A 47 40.52 -23.93 -42.70
C ARG A 47 41.77 -23.08 -42.28
N GLY A 48 41.99 -22.86 -40.97
CA GLY A 48 43.25 -22.29 -40.41
C GLY A 48 43.35 -20.74 -40.45
N GLY A 49 44.05 -20.04 -39.55
CA GLY A 49 44.65 -20.47 -38.26
C GLY A 49 46.08 -19.97 -38.04
N SER A 50 46.27 -18.90 -37.27
CA SER A 50 47.52 -18.54 -36.56
C SER A 50 47.34 -17.28 -35.68
N GLY A 51 47.83 -17.30 -34.44
CA GLY A 51 48.13 -16.08 -33.65
C GLY A 51 49.50 -15.47 -34.07
N PRO A 52 50.18 -14.63 -33.24
CA PRO A 52 50.08 -14.56 -31.77
C PRO A 52 50.05 -13.14 -31.13
N LEU A 53 49.96 -13.15 -29.79
CA LEU A 53 50.30 -12.09 -28.81
C LEU A 53 51.86 -11.93 -28.70
N PRO A 54 52.49 -11.18 -27.73
CA PRO A 54 51.98 -10.28 -26.67
C PRO A 54 52.75 -8.93 -26.56
N LEU A 55 52.47 -8.13 -25.52
CA LEU A 55 53.53 -7.63 -24.61
C LEU A 55 52.96 -7.15 -23.25
N ILE A 56 53.82 -7.15 -22.23
CA ILE A 56 53.53 -6.96 -20.80
C ILE A 56 54.37 -5.79 -20.28
N LEU A 57 53.90 -5.03 -19.28
CA LEU A 57 54.81 -4.48 -18.27
C LEU A 57 54.20 -4.45 -16.86
N HIS A 58 55.06 -4.67 -15.85
CA HIS A 58 54.72 -4.83 -14.42
C HIS A 58 54.78 -3.52 -13.63
N SER A 59 54.12 -3.48 -12.47
CA SER A 59 54.76 -3.02 -11.22
C SER A 59 54.20 -3.68 -9.95
N ARG A 60 55.06 -3.77 -8.93
CA ARG A 60 54.93 -4.40 -7.59
C ARG A 60 53.77 -3.80 -6.76
N ALA A 61 53.02 -4.54 -5.94
CA ALA A 61 53.32 -5.53 -4.88
C ALA A 61 53.73 -4.93 -3.51
N SER A 62 52.87 -5.12 -2.49
CA SER A 62 53.21 -5.12 -1.07
C SER A 62 52.27 -6.04 -0.28
N HIS A 63 52.78 -6.62 0.81
CA HIS A 63 52.08 -7.59 1.66
C HIS A 63 51.09 -6.93 2.64
N LEU A 64 50.05 -7.67 3.06
CA LEU A 64 49.88 -8.03 4.47
C LEU A 64 48.94 -9.22 4.67
N ARG A 65 49.39 -10.19 5.47
CA ARG A 65 48.63 -11.34 5.98
C ARG A 65 48.01 -10.93 7.31
N THR A 66 46.71 -11.13 7.51
CA THR A 66 46.13 -11.16 8.87
C THR A 66 45.10 -12.27 8.99
N GLU A 67 45.28 -13.11 10.00
CA GLU A 67 44.40 -14.25 10.33
C GLU A 67 43.02 -13.77 10.79
N ARG A 68 41.94 -14.43 10.38
CA ARG A 68 40.69 -14.44 11.18
C ARG A 68 40.72 -15.65 12.11
N ARG A 69 41.15 -15.40 13.35
CA ARG A 69 41.12 -16.40 14.44
C ARG A 69 39.68 -16.65 14.88
N PHE A 70 39.28 -17.91 14.91
CA PHE A 70 38.21 -18.39 15.78
C PHE A 70 38.68 -18.39 17.25
N PRO A 71 37.77 -18.19 18.20
CA PRO A 71 37.82 -18.88 19.49
C PRO A 71 36.76 -19.99 19.56
N ARG A 72 37.11 -21.14 20.16
CA ARG A 72 36.22 -22.29 20.38
C ARG A 72 36.24 -22.70 21.86
N ARG A 73 35.06 -22.96 22.44
CA ARG A 73 34.80 -23.69 23.71
C ARG A 73 35.28 -22.98 24.99
N HIS A 74 34.52 -22.99 26.08
CA HIS A 74 34.18 -24.14 26.96
C HIS A 74 32.91 -23.79 27.79
N ARG A 75 32.13 -24.68 28.43
CA ARG A 75 31.92 -26.15 28.41
C ARG A 75 30.53 -26.47 29.02
N HIS A 76 30.08 -27.71 28.82
CA HIS A 76 28.87 -28.38 29.36
C HIS A 76 28.39 -28.01 30.78
N MET A 77 27.07 -28.08 30.96
CA MET A 77 26.43 -28.89 32.00
C MET A 77 25.23 -29.62 31.39
N ALA A 78 24.95 -30.83 31.88
CA ALA A 78 23.77 -31.62 31.50
C ALA A 78 22.99 -31.96 32.77
N SER A 79 21.66 -32.01 32.68
CA SER A 79 20.84 -32.73 33.65
C SER A 79 19.63 -33.32 32.93
N SER A 80 19.34 -34.57 33.25
CA SER A 80 18.26 -35.37 32.69
C SER A 80 17.20 -35.63 33.75
N SER A 81 15.94 -35.37 33.43
CA SER A 81 14.81 -36.08 34.04
C SER A 81 13.78 -36.35 32.95
N GLY A 82 13.57 -37.64 32.66
CA GLY A 82 12.56 -38.08 31.69
C GLY A 82 11.34 -38.63 32.43
N VAL A 83 10.15 -38.37 31.90
CA VAL A 83 8.92 -39.09 32.24
C VAL A 83 8.16 -39.35 30.92
N LYS A 84 7.63 -40.57 30.77
CA LYS A 84 6.69 -40.99 29.70
C LYS A 84 5.36 -40.23 29.87
N GLY A 85 4.45 -40.09 28.91
CA GLY A 85 4.29 -40.66 27.57
C GLY A 85 2.79 -40.61 27.23
N GLU A 86 2.42 -40.93 25.97
CA GLU A 86 1.02 -41.03 25.47
C GLU A 86 0.30 -39.65 25.36
N ASP A 87 -0.50 -39.33 24.32
CA ASP A 87 -0.98 -40.15 23.20
C ASP A 87 -1.18 -39.31 21.90
N LEU A 88 -1.10 -39.94 20.73
CA LEU A 88 -1.23 -39.29 19.41
C LEU A 88 -2.49 -39.76 18.65
N PRO A 89 -3.46 -38.88 18.35
CA PRO A 89 -4.52 -39.18 17.38
C PRO A 89 -3.98 -39.12 15.94
N LYS A 90 -4.24 -40.18 15.17
CA LYS A 90 -3.91 -40.27 13.73
C LYS A 90 -4.78 -39.32 12.90
N PRO A 91 -4.32 -38.85 11.72
CA PRO A 91 -5.12 -38.01 10.85
C PRO A 91 -6.32 -38.77 10.29
N LEU A 92 -7.51 -38.18 10.38
CA LEU A 92 -8.72 -38.73 9.76
C LEU A 92 -8.70 -38.54 8.24
N SER A 93 -9.21 -39.57 7.56
CA SER A 93 -9.15 -39.75 6.11
C SER A 93 -9.97 -38.71 5.36
N ALA A 94 -9.40 -38.16 4.28
CA ALA A 94 -10.17 -37.40 3.30
C ALA A 94 -11.11 -38.33 2.51
N LYS A 95 -12.41 -38.19 2.73
CA LYS A 95 -13.49 -38.51 1.78
C LYS A 95 -14.77 -37.79 2.23
N ASP A 96 -15.61 -37.49 1.25
CA ASP A 96 -17.00 -37.03 1.40
C ASP A 96 -17.22 -35.59 1.91
N PHE A 97 -16.85 -34.63 1.07
CA PHE A 97 -17.50 -33.31 1.02
C PHE A 97 -17.99 -33.00 -0.40
N ILE A 98 -19.28 -33.26 -0.65
CA ILE A 98 -20.07 -32.62 -1.71
C ILE A 98 -21.41 -32.22 -1.09
N ILE A 99 -21.96 -31.13 -1.62
CA ILE A 99 -23.29 -30.53 -1.46
C ILE A 99 -23.28 -29.44 -0.38
N SER A 100 -23.74 -28.21 -0.58
CA SER A 100 -24.10 -27.33 -1.71
C SER A 100 -24.46 -25.99 -1.05
N LEU A 101 -24.41 -24.88 -1.78
CA LEU A 101 -24.95 -23.61 -1.29
C LEU A 101 -26.47 -23.71 -1.10
N GLY A 102 -26.94 -23.37 0.10
CA GLY A 102 -28.37 -23.31 0.44
C GLY A 102 -28.58 -22.51 1.72
N MET A 103 -29.17 -21.33 1.61
CA MET A 103 -29.62 -20.53 2.75
C MET A 103 -30.99 -21.04 3.20
N GLU A 104 -31.16 -21.39 4.48
CA GLU A 104 -32.33 -21.02 5.29
C GLU A 104 -32.23 -21.50 6.77
N ASN A 105 -32.36 -20.54 7.69
CA ASN A 105 -33.01 -20.60 9.01
C ASN A 105 -32.87 -21.86 9.92
N VAL A 106 -31.93 -21.82 10.87
CA VAL A 106 -32.13 -22.34 12.25
C VAL A 106 -31.51 -21.35 13.26
N LYS A 107 -32.11 -21.24 14.46
CA LYS A 107 -31.77 -20.27 15.51
C LYS A 107 -30.71 -20.81 16.50
N ASP A 108 -29.92 -19.87 17.02
CA ASP A 108 -29.21 -19.84 18.31
C ASP A 108 -28.51 -21.11 18.86
N VAL A 109 -27.17 -21.07 18.86
CA VAL A 109 -26.37 -21.34 20.09
C VAL A 109 -25.31 -20.23 20.22
N ASP A 110 -25.10 -19.80 21.46
CA ASP A 110 -24.42 -18.57 21.87
C ASP A 110 -22.87 -18.64 21.75
N THR A 111 -22.26 -17.81 20.90
CA THR A 111 -20.81 -17.50 20.96
C THR A 111 -20.46 -16.14 20.34
N THR A 112 -21.37 -15.15 20.44
CA THR A 112 -21.15 -13.80 19.86
C THR A 112 -21.56 -12.72 20.86
N LYS A 113 -20.80 -12.62 21.95
CA LYS A 113 -20.93 -11.54 22.94
C LYS A 113 -19.56 -10.93 23.22
N VAL A 114 -19.55 -9.59 23.16
CA VAL A 114 -18.41 -8.66 23.30
C VAL A 114 -17.64 -8.34 22.00
N ILE A 115 -18.40 -8.00 20.95
CA ILE A 115 -18.10 -6.82 20.12
C ILE A 115 -19.41 -6.03 20.03
N THR A 116 -19.46 -4.85 20.64
CA THR A 116 -20.68 -4.04 20.72
C THR A 116 -20.95 -3.40 19.36
N ARG A 117 -22.07 -3.74 18.73
CA ARG A 117 -22.52 -3.07 17.48
C ARG A 117 -22.91 -1.62 17.78
N TYR A 118 -22.19 -0.67 17.18
CA TYR A 118 -22.65 0.71 17.07
C TYR A 118 -23.35 0.90 15.72
N THR A 119 -24.67 1.02 15.73
CA THR A 119 -25.41 1.45 14.55
C THR A 119 -25.42 2.97 14.48
N TYR A 120 -24.63 3.56 13.59
CA TYR A 120 -24.68 4.97 13.29
C TYR A 120 -26.04 5.34 12.66
N VAL A 121 -26.62 6.45 13.12
CA VAL A 121 -27.81 7.08 12.53
C VAL A 121 -27.42 8.50 12.13
N PRO A 122 -27.42 8.85 10.83
CA PRO A 122 -27.08 10.21 10.41
C PRO A 122 -28.14 11.23 10.90
N PRO A 123 -27.74 12.47 11.22
CA PRO A 123 -28.69 13.56 11.45
C PRO A 123 -29.53 13.81 10.20
N ALA A 124 -30.82 14.12 10.38
CA ALA A 124 -31.70 14.50 9.28
C ALA A 124 -31.36 15.90 8.74
N ASP A 125 -31.49 16.09 7.43
CA ASP A 125 -31.19 17.35 6.74
C ASP A 125 -32.01 18.54 7.29
N SER A 126 -31.33 19.45 8.00
CA SER A 126 -31.83 20.80 8.28
C SER A 126 -31.06 21.82 7.44
N VAL A 127 -31.71 22.38 6.43
CA VAL A 127 -31.14 23.40 5.56
C VAL A 127 -30.99 24.72 6.33
N GLU A 128 -29.77 25.04 6.76
CA GLU A 128 -29.43 26.38 7.26
C GLU A 128 -28.67 27.21 6.22
N GLU A 129 -29.20 28.40 5.96
CA GLU A 129 -28.72 29.36 4.96
C GLU A 129 -27.45 30.08 5.44
N LYS A 130 -26.28 29.71 4.89
CA LYS A 130 -24.98 30.31 5.27
C LYS A 130 -24.86 31.76 4.82
N THR A 131 -25.22 32.68 5.70
CA THR A 131 -24.92 34.11 5.55
C THR A 131 -23.41 34.36 5.74
N LYS A 132 -22.76 35.01 4.78
CA LYS A 132 -21.32 35.35 4.81
C LYS A 132 -20.98 36.37 5.92
N PRO A 133 -19.97 36.12 6.77
CA PRO A 133 -19.24 37.16 7.50
C PRO A 133 -18.13 37.76 6.64
N SER A 134 -17.81 39.04 6.86
CA SER A 134 -16.76 39.78 6.17
C SER A 134 -15.37 39.57 6.77
N SER A 135 -14.35 39.78 5.93
CA SER A 135 -12.91 39.72 6.20
C SER A 135 -12.42 40.37 7.51
N VAL A 136 -11.68 39.60 8.32
CA VAL A 136 -10.41 40.03 8.96
C VAL A 136 -9.51 38.80 9.05
N ASP A 137 -8.32 38.86 8.46
CA ASP A 137 -7.41 37.71 8.41
C ASP A 137 -6.74 37.42 9.76
N LYS A 138 -6.99 36.22 10.29
CA LYS A 138 -6.09 35.51 11.19
C LYS A 138 -6.02 34.06 10.75
N GLU A 139 -5.04 33.76 9.92
CA GLU A 139 -4.70 32.41 9.49
C GLU A 139 -4.34 31.56 10.72
N SER A 140 -5.30 30.75 11.19
CA SER A 140 -5.09 29.86 12.33
C SER A 140 -4.25 28.67 11.90
N LEU A 141 -3.12 28.45 12.57
CA LEU A 141 -2.24 27.27 12.45
C LEU A 141 -2.89 25.94 12.90
N ALA A 142 -4.21 25.89 12.99
CA ALA A 142 -4.95 24.66 13.27
C ALA A 142 -4.95 23.77 12.03
N ALA A 143 -4.68 22.47 12.24
CA ALA A 143 -4.99 21.47 11.22
C ALA A 143 -6.51 21.47 10.94
N PRO A 144 -6.96 20.97 9.77
CA PRO A 144 -8.37 20.66 9.57
C PRO A 144 -8.88 19.79 10.72
N GLU A 145 -10.12 20.03 11.16
CA GLU A 145 -10.73 19.14 12.14
C GLU A 145 -11.02 17.76 11.49
N PRO A 146 -10.88 16.66 12.24
CA PRO A 146 -11.07 15.31 11.75
C PRO A 146 -12.57 15.03 11.63
N ASP A 147 -12.92 14.04 10.82
CA ASP A 147 -14.31 13.57 10.71
C ASP A 147 -14.77 12.92 12.04
N TYR A 148 -13.85 12.23 12.73
CA TYR A 148 -14.09 11.68 14.06
C TYR A 148 -12.79 11.42 14.84
N VAL A 149 -12.92 11.14 16.14
CA VAL A 149 -11.82 10.69 17.02
C VAL A 149 -11.87 9.17 17.12
N MET A 150 -10.74 8.51 16.92
CA MET A 150 -10.63 7.05 16.94
C MET A 150 -10.45 6.54 18.38
N GLU A 151 -11.22 5.52 18.75
CA GLU A 151 -11.08 4.87 20.06
C GLU A 151 -9.81 4.00 20.12
N ILE A 152 -9.08 4.12 21.23
CA ILE A 152 -7.93 3.26 21.54
C ILE A 152 -8.42 2.08 22.37
N PHE A 153 -8.06 0.87 21.97
CA PHE A 153 -8.46 -0.37 22.65
C PHE A 153 -7.96 -0.38 24.10
N PRO A 154 -8.81 -0.69 25.09
CA PRO A 154 -8.38 -0.94 26.46
C PRO A 154 -7.31 -2.06 26.51
N ASN A 155 -6.35 -1.93 27.42
CA ASN A 155 -5.25 -2.90 27.60
C ASN A 155 -4.45 -3.16 26.30
N SER A 156 -4.26 -2.13 25.47
CA SER A 156 -3.45 -2.16 24.24
C SER A 156 -2.18 -1.30 24.29
N SER A 157 -1.81 -0.71 25.44
CA SER A 157 -0.59 0.11 25.56
C SER A 157 0.69 -0.74 25.47
N HIS A 158 1.65 -0.28 24.68
CA HIS A 158 3.02 -0.80 24.65
C HIS A 158 3.81 -0.35 25.89
N ARG A 159 3.56 0.88 26.37
CA ARG A 159 4.29 1.52 27.47
C ARG A 159 4.13 0.81 28.82
N ASP A 160 2.94 0.33 29.15
CA ASP A 160 2.69 -0.45 30.38
C ASP A 160 2.80 -1.97 30.16
N GLY A 161 2.95 -2.40 28.90
CA GLY A 161 3.02 -3.81 28.51
C GLY A 161 1.67 -4.54 28.49
N SER A 162 0.55 -3.85 28.75
CA SER A 162 -0.80 -4.42 28.78
C SER A 162 -1.17 -5.11 27.46
N ILE A 163 -0.67 -4.57 26.35
CA ILE A 163 -0.83 -5.13 25.00
C ILE A 163 -0.32 -6.58 24.87
N TYR A 164 0.73 -6.94 25.60
CA TYR A 164 1.34 -8.28 25.60
C TYR A 164 0.78 -9.19 26.69
N SER A 165 -0.18 -8.71 27.48
CA SER A 165 -0.77 -9.40 28.62
C SER A 165 -2.24 -9.75 28.36
N GLY A 166 -2.77 -10.71 29.12
CA GLY A 166 -4.15 -11.18 28.98
C GLY A 166 -4.34 -12.25 27.89
N THR A 167 -5.59 -12.60 27.66
CA THR A 167 -6.01 -13.67 26.73
C THR A 167 -7.16 -13.21 25.83
N ASP A 168 -7.19 -11.92 25.49
CA ASP A 168 -8.20 -11.36 24.59
C ASP A 168 -8.02 -11.98 23.19
N ASP A 169 -9.10 -12.50 22.59
CA ASP A 169 -9.02 -13.28 21.34
C ASP A 169 -8.31 -12.50 20.21
N TRP A 170 -8.55 -11.19 20.10
CA TRP A 170 -7.90 -10.33 19.11
C TRP A 170 -6.37 -10.29 19.25
N LYS A 171 -5.82 -10.44 20.47
CA LYS A 171 -4.36 -10.49 20.68
C LYS A 171 -3.75 -11.76 20.09
N ILE A 172 -4.50 -12.85 20.11
CA ILE A 172 -4.12 -14.16 19.58
C ILE A 172 -4.28 -14.17 18.06
N ASP A 173 -5.46 -13.78 17.56
CA ASP A 173 -5.79 -13.77 16.14
C ASP A 173 -4.85 -12.86 15.33
N TYR A 174 -4.58 -11.67 15.85
CA TYR A 174 -3.66 -10.71 15.22
C TYR A 174 -2.19 -10.88 15.65
N ARG A 175 -1.85 -11.93 16.41
CA ARG A 175 -0.48 -12.28 16.80
C ARG A 175 0.31 -11.09 17.36
N ILE A 176 -0.27 -10.35 18.29
CA ILE A 176 0.23 -9.04 18.73
C ILE A 176 1.62 -9.11 19.39
N VAL A 177 1.91 -10.24 20.06
CA VAL A 177 3.22 -10.59 20.63
C VAL A 177 4.27 -10.82 19.55
N ASP A 178 3.88 -11.21 18.33
CA ASP A 178 4.79 -11.30 17.19
C ASP A 178 5.04 -9.88 16.64
N ARG A 179 6.31 -9.47 16.75
CA ARG A 179 6.84 -8.15 16.40
C ARG A 179 7.55 -8.13 15.05
N ASN A 180 7.53 -9.24 14.32
CA ASN A 180 8.09 -9.27 12.96
C ASN A 180 7.24 -8.41 12.01
N GLU A 181 7.90 -7.88 10.98
CA GLU A 181 7.21 -7.30 9.83
C GLU A 181 6.51 -8.40 9.00
N THR A 182 5.50 -8.03 8.22
CA THR A 182 4.88 -8.89 7.20
C THR A 182 5.94 -9.58 6.32
N TRP A 183 5.87 -10.92 6.26
CA TRP A 183 6.69 -11.75 5.35
C TRP A 183 6.10 -11.83 3.94
N LEU A 184 4.89 -11.32 3.73
CA LEU A 184 4.36 -11.05 2.40
C LEU A 184 5.04 -9.80 1.84
N GLU A 185 5.62 -9.92 0.65
CA GLU A 185 6.22 -8.84 -0.13
C GLU A 185 5.20 -8.20 -1.08
N ALA A 186 5.43 -6.95 -1.49
CA ALA A 186 4.74 -6.39 -2.65
C ALA A 186 5.06 -7.16 -3.94
N MET A 187 4.22 -7.00 -4.96
CA MET A 187 4.34 -7.60 -6.29
C MET A 187 4.27 -9.14 -6.32
N MET A 188 3.88 -9.80 -5.22
CA MET A 188 3.86 -11.26 -5.06
C MET A 188 3.09 -12.01 -6.16
N PHE A 189 2.04 -11.42 -6.74
CA PHE A 189 1.23 -11.98 -7.82
C PHE A 189 1.28 -11.10 -9.07
N SER A 190 2.45 -10.53 -9.37
CA SER A 190 2.67 -9.72 -10.57
C SER A 190 2.89 -10.53 -11.86
N ASP A 191 3.55 -11.69 -11.76
CA ASP A 191 3.74 -12.64 -12.87
C ASP A 191 3.25 -14.07 -12.49
N PRO A 192 1.97 -14.28 -12.15
CA PRO A 192 1.51 -15.56 -11.61
C PRO A 192 1.33 -16.63 -12.70
N THR A 193 1.74 -17.87 -12.40
CA THR A 193 1.83 -18.96 -13.39
C THR A 193 0.52 -19.74 -13.63
N ASP A 194 -0.51 -19.55 -12.80
CA ASP A 194 -1.79 -20.27 -12.87
C ASP A 194 -2.98 -19.39 -13.31
N CYS A 195 -2.70 -18.28 -14.02
CA CYS A 195 -3.71 -17.47 -14.70
C CYS A 195 -4.61 -18.31 -15.62
N ARG A 196 -5.93 -18.23 -15.40
CA ARG A 196 -6.95 -18.60 -16.38
C ARG A 196 -7.48 -17.32 -17.00
N MET A 197 -7.14 -17.10 -18.26
CA MET A 197 -7.56 -15.91 -19.00
C MET A 197 -8.87 -16.16 -19.74
N HIS A 198 -9.88 -15.33 -19.49
CA HIS A 198 -11.13 -15.28 -20.25
C HIS A 198 -11.35 -13.85 -20.74
N ASN A 199 -11.55 -13.67 -22.05
CA ASN A 199 -11.73 -12.36 -22.70
C ASN A 199 -10.67 -11.28 -22.34
N GLY A 200 -9.44 -11.70 -22.02
CA GLY A 200 -8.34 -10.81 -21.62
C GLY A 200 -8.26 -10.50 -20.12
N ILE A 201 -9.23 -10.97 -19.32
CA ILE A 201 -9.28 -10.83 -17.86
C ILE A 201 -8.82 -12.14 -17.20
N CYS A 202 -8.14 -12.07 -16.06
CA CYS A 202 -7.77 -13.26 -15.29
C CYS A 202 -8.89 -13.64 -14.30
N GLU A 203 -9.51 -14.80 -14.50
CA GLU A 203 -10.56 -15.29 -13.59
C GLU A 203 -10.00 -15.95 -12.31
N SER A 204 -8.68 -16.17 -12.25
CA SER A 204 -8.04 -16.90 -11.14
C SER A 204 -7.62 -16.01 -9.98
N HIS A 205 -7.54 -14.70 -10.19
CA HIS A 205 -6.98 -13.74 -9.26
C HIS A 205 -7.91 -12.54 -9.14
N ALA A 206 -8.80 -12.58 -8.15
CA ALA A 206 -9.75 -11.51 -7.91
C ALA A 206 -9.08 -10.25 -7.33
N SER A 207 -9.66 -9.10 -7.65
CA SER A 207 -9.46 -7.85 -6.91
C SER A 207 -9.91 -7.96 -5.45
N ARG A 208 -9.46 -7.08 -4.56
CA ARG A 208 -9.84 -7.07 -3.12
C ARG A 208 -10.31 -5.70 -2.64
N HIS A 209 -11.01 -5.65 -1.51
CA HIS A 209 -11.15 -4.41 -0.76
C HIS A 209 -9.81 -4.11 -0.08
N MET A 210 -9.30 -2.90 -0.25
CA MET A 210 -8.02 -2.45 0.31
C MET A 210 -8.21 -1.16 1.11
N LEU A 211 -7.43 -1.02 2.19
CA LEU A 211 -7.30 0.26 2.89
C LEU A 211 -6.11 1.02 2.30
N GLN A 212 -6.38 2.20 1.73
CA GLN A 212 -5.35 3.13 1.30
C GLN A 212 -5.10 4.17 2.39
N PHE A 213 -3.85 4.32 2.83
CA PHE A 213 -3.44 5.47 3.62
C PHE A 213 -3.13 6.65 2.69
N LEU A 214 -3.77 7.78 2.93
CA LEU A 214 -3.66 9.00 2.11
C LEU A 214 -2.71 10.01 2.74
N SER A 215 -2.81 10.23 4.06
CA SER A 215 -1.95 11.16 4.77
C SER A 215 -1.79 10.85 6.25
N LEU A 216 -0.69 11.33 6.83
CA LEU A 216 -0.46 11.42 8.27
C LEU A 216 -0.12 12.87 8.62
N ARG A 217 -0.70 13.44 9.69
CA ARG A 217 -0.36 14.80 10.15
C ARG A 217 -0.14 14.83 11.66
N LEU A 218 0.85 15.61 12.10
CA LEU A 218 1.05 15.90 13.53
C LEU A 218 0.02 16.96 13.96
N ALA A 219 -1.18 16.51 14.31
CA ALA A 219 -2.33 17.40 14.55
C ALA A 219 -2.11 18.33 15.74
N LYS A 220 -1.56 17.79 16.84
CA LYS A 220 -1.39 18.51 18.11
C LYS A 220 -0.15 18.04 18.85
N ILE A 221 0.55 18.99 19.48
CA ILE A 221 1.62 18.79 20.47
C ILE A 221 1.46 19.86 21.59
N PRO A 222 2.16 19.74 22.74
CA PRO A 222 2.28 20.82 23.70
C PRO A 222 2.72 22.13 23.03
N ALA A 223 2.01 23.24 23.28
CA ALA A 223 2.17 24.51 22.56
C ALA A 223 3.55 25.18 22.75
N GLU A 224 4.31 24.75 23.74
CA GLU A 224 5.69 25.18 24.03
C GLU A 224 6.71 24.54 23.06
N LEU A 225 6.35 23.43 22.41
CA LEU A 225 7.20 22.68 21.50
C LEU A 225 7.00 23.18 20.07
N GLY A 226 8.03 23.81 19.50
CA GLY A 226 7.96 24.39 18.15
C GLY A 226 8.10 23.35 17.03
N SER A 227 9.34 22.91 16.78
CA SER A 227 9.62 21.75 15.93
C SER A 227 10.14 20.63 16.84
N VAL A 228 9.74 19.39 16.57
CA VAL A 228 10.02 18.24 17.43
C VAL A 228 10.69 17.11 16.64
N GLU A 229 11.57 16.38 17.31
CA GLU A 229 12.14 15.12 16.83
C GLU A 229 11.14 13.98 17.10
N LEU A 230 10.36 13.60 16.08
CA LEU A 230 9.34 12.56 16.16
C LEU A 230 9.89 11.22 15.66
N TYR A 231 9.67 10.15 16.43
CA TYR A 231 10.03 8.78 16.06
C TYR A 231 8.96 7.77 16.49
N GLY A 232 9.16 6.50 16.16
CA GLY A 232 8.24 5.41 16.45
C GLY A 232 7.65 4.80 15.19
N TYR A 233 6.42 4.28 15.25
CA TYR A 233 5.76 3.66 14.10
C TYR A 233 4.23 3.78 14.12
N ILE A 234 3.65 3.62 12.93
CA ILE A 234 2.25 3.23 12.70
C ILE A 234 2.27 2.06 11.72
N ALA A 235 1.59 0.97 12.07
CA ALA A 235 1.51 -0.26 11.28
C ALA A 235 0.07 -0.76 11.17
N ALA A 236 -0.28 -1.35 10.02
CA ALA A 236 -1.53 -2.11 9.89
C ALA A 236 -1.25 -3.60 10.11
N ARG A 237 -2.22 -4.30 10.71
CA ARG A 237 -2.31 -5.77 10.75
C ARG A 237 -3.63 -6.19 10.14
N ASP A 238 -3.58 -7.02 9.10
CA ASP A 238 -4.76 -7.47 8.38
C ASP A 238 -4.89 -9.00 8.33
N ASN A 239 -6.02 -9.46 7.78
CA ASN A 239 -6.35 -10.87 7.67
C ASN A 239 -5.56 -11.62 6.58
N MET A 240 -4.68 -10.96 5.82
CA MET A 240 -3.77 -11.61 4.85
C MET A 240 -2.52 -12.13 5.56
N ASN A 241 -1.86 -11.27 6.33
CA ASN A 241 -0.83 -11.66 7.28
C ASN A 241 -0.83 -10.64 8.44
N PRO A 242 -1.26 -11.04 9.65
CA PRO A 242 -1.49 -10.10 10.76
C PRO A 242 -0.21 -9.66 11.49
N LEU A 243 0.92 -9.65 10.78
CA LEU A 243 2.18 -9.07 11.25
C LEU A 243 2.24 -7.58 10.88
N LEU A 244 3.22 -6.87 11.41
CA LEU A 244 3.33 -5.42 11.23
C LEU A 244 3.56 -5.08 9.75
N ASN A 245 2.68 -4.29 9.15
CA ASN A 245 2.88 -3.67 7.84
C ASN A 245 3.02 -2.15 8.04
N TYR A 246 4.26 -1.66 8.14
CA TYR A 246 4.56 -0.30 8.57
C TYR A 246 4.18 0.76 7.52
N ILE A 247 3.29 1.69 7.89
CA ILE A 247 2.99 2.91 7.11
C ILE A 247 4.00 4.02 7.45
N PHE A 248 4.38 4.10 8.72
CA PHE A 248 5.39 4.99 9.26
C PHE A 248 6.31 4.18 10.18
N HIS A 249 7.62 4.34 10.06
CA HIS A 249 8.59 3.73 10.98
C HIS A 249 9.92 4.50 10.94
N PHE A 250 10.29 5.10 12.08
CA PHE A 250 11.56 5.78 12.29
C PHE A 250 12.12 5.42 13.68
N SER A 251 13.43 5.25 13.76
CA SER A 251 14.12 4.93 15.02
C SER A 251 14.37 6.18 15.86
N ARG A 252 14.60 6.00 17.16
CA ARG A 252 15.01 7.10 18.06
C ARG A 252 16.36 7.74 17.70
N ASP A 253 17.21 6.98 17.03
CA ASP A 253 18.55 7.39 16.61
C ASP A 253 18.51 8.21 15.31
N ASP A 254 17.45 8.06 14.52
CA ASP A 254 17.19 8.77 13.25
C ASP A 254 15.72 9.29 13.22
N PRO A 255 15.38 10.26 14.08
CA PRO A 255 14.03 10.84 14.17
C PRO A 255 13.81 11.85 13.03
N ILE A 256 12.54 12.11 12.69
CA ILE A 256 12.19 13.18 11.74
C ILE A 256 11.88 14.49 12.49
N ILE A 257 12.29 15.61 11.92
CA ILE A 257 11.95 16.94 12.43
C ILE A 257 10.63 17.39 11.83
N VAL A 258 9.61 17.59 12.66
CA VAL A 258 8.26 18.00 12.23
C VAL A 258 7.69 19.12 13.10
N LYS A 259 6.70 19.84 12.57
CA LYS A 259 5.94 20.88 13.30
C LYS A 259 4.47 20.47 13.39
N GLN A 260 3.74 21.05 14.34
CA GLN A 260 2.29 20.92 14.40
C GLN A 260 1.63 21.31 13.06
N GLY A 261 0.56 20.61 12.68
CA GLY A 261 -0.19 20.78 11.42
C GLY A 261 0.52 20.25 10.17
N SER A 262 1.82 19.89 10.26
CA SER A 262 2.60 19.44 9.12
C SER A 262 2.23 18.02 8.69
N LEU A 263 2.29 17.79 7.37
CA LEU A 263 2.23 16.45 6.79
C LEU A 263 3.50 15.67 7.18
N ILE A 264 3.31 14.45 7.65
CA ILE A 264 4.38 13.49 7.96
C ILE A 264 4.61 12.64 6.70
N HIS A 265 5.85 12.57 6.23
CA HIS A 265 6.19 11.71 5.08
C HIS A 265 6.00 10.23 5.46
N MET A 266 5.06 9.57 4.81
CA MET A 266 4.81 8.14 5.03
C MET A 266 5.96 7.31 4.46
N ALA A 267 6.41 6.30 5.20
CA ALA A 267 7.31 5.29 4.66
C ALA A 267 6.61 4.46 3.56
N GLY A 268 5.29 4.36 3.62
CA GLY A 268 4.44 3.55 2.76
C GLY A 268 4.47 2.08 3.20
N PRO A 269 3.32 1.37 3.17
CA PRO A 269 3.27 -0.02 3.58
C PRO A 269 4.11 -0.89 2.66
N LYS A 270 4.68 -1.97 3.21
CA LYS A 270 5.52 -2.93 2.48
C LYS A 270 4.76 -3.68 1.37
N ARG A 271 3.45 -3.81 1.54
CA ARG A 271 2.48 -4.38 0.58
C ARG A 271 1.11 -3.71 0.80
N ALA A 272 0.19 -3.86 -0.15
CA ALA A 272 -1.19 -3.39 0.04
C ALA A 272 -1.87 -4.08 1.23
N ILE A 273 -2.76 -3.34 1.90
CA ILE A 273 -3.47 -3.74 3.11
C ILE A 273 -4.87 -4.22 2.70
N GLU A 274 -5.21 -5.47 3.01
CA GLU A 274 -6.56 -6.01 2.75
C GLU A 274 -7.54 -5.53 3.83
N LEU A 275 -8.68 -4.94 3.44
CA LEU A 275 -9.75 -4.54 4.36
C LEU A 275 -10.96 -5.47 4.20
N VAL A 276 -10.89 -6.64 4.85
CA VAL A 276 -11.95 -7.64 4.88
C VAL A 276 -12.27 -7.96 6.34
N GLY A 277 -13.49 -7.63 6.76
CA GLY A 277 -13.84 -7.54 8.18
C GLY A 277 -13.09 -6.40 8.85
N THR A 278 -12.76 -6.60 10.12
CA THR A 278 -11.91 -5.72 10.91
C THR A 278 -10.44 -5.84 10.49
N ILE A 279 -9.67 -4.76 10.63
CA ILE A 279 -8.20 -4.75 10.71
C ILE A 279 -7.77 -3.96 11.95
N LEU A 280 -6.50 -4.11 12.37
CA LEU A 280 -5.92 -3.32 13.45
C LEU A 280 -4.89 -2.32 12.91
N ILE A 281 -4.96 -1.08 13.42
CA ILE A 281 -3.93 -0.05 13.27
C ILE A 281 -3.21 0.05 14.62
N GLU A 282 -1.93 -0.32 14.64
CA GLU A 282 -1.07 -0.38 15.82
C GLU A 282 -0.01 0.73 15.75
N TYR A 283 0.24 1.42 16.87
CA TYR A 283 1.13 2.58 16.92
C TYR A 283 1.83 2.74 18.27
N ASP A 284 3.10 3.14 18.21
CA ASP A 284 3.88 3.67 19.33
C ASP A 284 4.70 4.83 18.73
N MET A 285 4.33 6.07 19.06
CA MET A 285 5.01 7.27 18.56
C MET A 285 5.37 8.21 19.71
N LYS A 286 6.59 8.73 19.67
CA LYS A 286 7.20 9.52 20.75
C LYS A 286 7.94 10.74 20.21
N ILE A 287 7.93 11.82 20.97
CA ILE A 287 8.82 12.97 20.77
C ILE A 287 10.07 12.74 21.62
N LYS A 288 11.22 12.75 20.98
CA LYS A 288 12.53 12.70 21.65
C LYS A 288 12.76 13.98 22.45
N ALA A 289 12.99 13.85 23.74
CA ALA A 289 13.14 14.98 24.66
C ALA A 289 14.56 15.15 25.19
N SER A 290 15.31 14.05 25.33
CA SER A 290 16.70 14.06 25.83
C SER A 290 17.52 12.89 25.28
N GLU A 291 18.67 12.58 25.89
CA GLU A 291 19.43 11.36 25.58
C GLU A 291 18.72 10.08 26.05
N HIS A 292 17.82 10.15 27.03
CA HIS A 292 17.21 8.98 27.68
C HIS A 292 15.75 8.76 27.27
N GLU A 293 15.42 7.59 26.71
CA GLU A 293 14.06 7.26 26.23
C GLU A 293 12.96 7.43 27.29
N LYS A 294 13.30 7.27 28.58
CA LYS A 294 12.34 7.42 29.70
C LYS A 294 11.82 8.84 29.88
N GLU A 295 12.48 9.83 29.30
CA GLU A 295 12.11 11.25 29.37
C GLU A 295 11.34 11.71 28.11
N ASP A 296 11.26 10.84 27.09
CA ASP A 296 10.56 11.13 25.85
C ASP A 296 9.03 11.19 26.05
N LEU A 297 8.36 12.02 25.26
CA LEU A 297 6.94 12.29 25.40
C LEU A 297 6.12 11.39 24.48
N GLN A 298 5.22 10.59 25.05
CA GLN A 298 4.35 9.68 24.31
C GLN A 298 3.29 10.47 23.52
N VAL A 299 3.36 10.46 22.19
CA VAL A 299 2.40 11.16 21.31
C VAL A 299 1.12 10.34 21.19
N ILE A 300 1.25 9.07 20.78
CA ILE A 300 0.19 8.06 20.73
C ILE A 300 0.77 6.68 21.08
N ASP A 301 -0.02 5.82 21.71
CA ASP A 301 0.35 4.45 22.10
C ASP A 301 -0.88 3.53 22.03
N GLY A 302 -0.73 2.39 21.38
CA GLY A 302 -1.66 1.27 21.42
C GLY A 302 -2.30 0.91 20.07
N ILE A 303 -3.55 0.47 20.11
CA ILE A 303 -4.26 -0.08 18.95
C ILE A 303 -5.64 0.56 18.79
N SER A 304 -5.99 0.86 17.53
CA SER A 304 -7.35 1.11 17.08
C SER A 304 -7.77 0.06 16.04
N CYS A 305 -9.07 -0.22 15.93
CA CYS A 305 -9.59 -1.07 14.86
C CYS A 305 -10.28 -0.24 13.76
N LEU A 306 -10.31 -0.78 12.55
CA LEU A 306 -11.06 -0.20 11.42
C LEU A 306 -11.78 -1.34 10.71
N ASP A 307 -13.09 -1.22 10.52
CA ASP A 307 -13.91 -2.27 9.93
C ASP A 307 -14.34 -1.94 8.49
N ASN A 308 -14.53 -2.99 7.68
CA ASN A 308 -15.01 -2.82 6.31
C ASN A 308 -16.50 -2.44 6.25
N ILE A 309 -17.27 -2.65 7.34
CA ILE A 309 -18.66 -2.19 7.46
C ILE A 309 -18.75 -0.68 7.68
N ASP A 310 -17.86 -0.13 8.50
CA ASP A 310 -17.85 1.29 8.90
C ASP A 310 -17.16 2.21 7.88
N THR A 311 -16.69 1.65 6.77
CA THR A 311 -15.98 2.38 5.71
C THR A 311 -16.73 2.31 4.39
N TRP A 312 -16.86 3.46 3.72
CA TRP A 312 -17.53 3.54 2.42
C TRP A 312 -16.54 3.44 1.25
N ASP A 313 -17.02 3.03 0.07
CA ASP A 313 -16.15 2.91 -1.10
C ASP A 313 -15.74 4.29 -1.63
N ARG A 314 -14.45 4.45 -2.00
CA ARG A 314 -13.87 5.68 -2.56
C ARG A 314 -14.29 6.96 -1.80
N THR A 315 -14.50 6.84 -0.49
CA THR A 315 -14.85 7.95 0.39
C THR A 315 -13.67 8.18 1.32
N PRO A 316 -12.85 9.20 1.07
CA PRO A 316 -11.81 9.64 1.99
C PRO A 316 -12.42 10.08 3.31
N PHE A 317 -11.73 9.78 4.41
CA PHE A 317 -12.03 10.34 5.73
C PHE A 317 -10.74 10.41 6.56
N THR A 318 -10.74 11.31 7.54
CA THR A 318 -9.65 11.54 8.47
C THR A 318 -10.10 11.28 9.89
N PHE A 319 -9.46 10.33 10.56
CA PHE A 319 -9.67 10.08 11.99
C PHE A 319 -8.49 10.59 12.81
N ARG A 320 -8.76 11.10 14.01
CA ARG A 320 -7.74 11.57 14.95
C ARG A 320 -7.47 10.52 16.01
N ILE A 321 -6.22 10.07 16.13
CA ILE A 321 -5.74 9.29 17.26
C ILE A 321 -5.25 10.28 18.33
N GLN A 322 -5.92 10.31 19.47
CA GLN A 322 -5.60 11.20 20.59
C GLN A 322 -4.74 10.46 21.62
N GLY A 323 -3.58 11.01 21.99
CA GLY A 323 -2.76 10.49 23.08
C GLY A 323 -2.34 11.57 24.09
N ASP A 324 -1.45 11.20 25.00
CA ASP A 324 -1.08 11.99 26.19
C ASP A 324 -0.40 13.32 25.83
N CYS A 325 0.63 13.27 24.99
CA CYS A 325 1.44 14.41 24.60
C CYS A 325 1.27 14.80 23.13
N GLY A 326 0.16 14.42 22.50
CA GLY A 326 -0.18 14.89 21.16
C GLY A 326 -1.37 14.20 20.53
N ALA A 327 -1.54 14.43 19.23
CA ALA A 327 -2.49 13.71 18.40
C ALA A 327 -1.97 13.59 16.97
N ILE A 328 -2.32 12.48 16.31
CA ILE A 328 -2.03 12.24 14.90
C ILE A 328 -3.36 12.15 14.14
N ASP A 329 -3.48 12.92 13.05
CA ASP A 329 -4.58 12.76 12.11
C ASP A 329 -4.14 11.79 11.00
N VAL A 330 -5.01 10.81 10.72
CA VAL A 330 -4.78 9.74 9.76
C VAL A 330 -5.86 9.80 8.70
N GLY A 331 -5.50 10.25 7.50
CA GLY A 331 -6.38 10.25 6.34
C GLY A 331 -6.30 8.91 5.60
N VAL A 332 -7.45 8.27 5.36
CA VAL A 332 -7.55 6.97 4.68
C VAL A 332 -8.75 6.93 3.73
N SER A 333 -8.78 5.92 2.84
CA SER A 333 -9.99 5.53 2.12
C SER A 333 -10.03 4.02 1.87
N ARG A 334 -11.23 3.44 1.82
CA ARG A 334 -11.43 2.06 1.35
C ARG A 334 -11.63 2.08 -0.16
N LEU A 335 -10.80 1.30 -0.87
CA LEU A 335 -10.94 1.04 -2.29
C LEU A 335 -11.46 -0.38 -2.50
N SER A 336 -12.67 -0.51 -3.01
CA SER A 336 -13.27 -1.80 -3.37
C SER A 336 -12.80 -2.25 -4.75
N PHE A 337 -12.68 -3.57 -4.91
CA PHE A 337 -12.22 -4.19 -6.15
C PHE A 337 -10.88 -3.61 -6.64
N ALA A 338 -9.96 -3.33 -5.71
CA ALA A 338 -8.65 -2.79 -6.00
C ALA A 338 -7.58 -3.85 -6.34
N TYR A 339 -6.49 -3.35 -6.92
CA TYR A 339 -5.22 -4.02 -7.17
C TYR A 339 -4.08 -3.26 -6.50
N GLU A 340 -3.01 -3.97 -6.15
CA GLU A 340 -1.77 -3.40 -5.64
C GLU A 340 -0.95 -2.84 -6.80
N ALA A 341 -0.63 -1.55 -6.76
CA ALA A 341 0.35 -0.89 -7.60
C ALA A 341 1.63 -0.65 -6.79
N THR A 342 2.73 -1.27 -7.21
CA THR A 342 4.07 -0.93 -6.71
C THR A 342 4.74 0.03 -7.68
N VAL A 343 5.00 1.25 -7.21
CA VAL A 343 5.66 2.32 -7.95
C VAL A 343 7.16 2.29 -7.63
N GLU A 344 7.98 2.14 -8.67
CA GLU A 344 9.43 2.20 -8.61
C GLU A 344 9.93 3.33 -9.53
N VAL A 345 10.53 4.37 -8.95
CA VAL A 345 11.05 5.52 -9.71
C VAL A 345 12.57 5.46 -9.75
N VAL A 346 13.14 5.51 -10.94
CA VAL A 346 14.59 5.54 -11.17
C VAL A 346 14.97 6.84 -11.86
N VAL A 347 15.83 7.63 -11.22
CA VAL A 347 16.41 8.83 -11.82
C VAL A 347 17.79 8.50 -12.35
N SER A 348 18.06 8.87 -13.60
CA SER A 348 19.30 8.60 -14.32
C SER A 348 19.71 9.79 -15.18
N GLN A 349 20.96 9.78 -15.67
CA GLN A 349 21.48 10.84 -16.56
C GLN A 349 21.36 12.25 -15.95
N VAL A 350 21.54 12.36 -14.63
CA VAL A 350 21.45 13.63 -13.88
C VAL A 350 22.55 14.59 -14.34
N GLN A 351 22.16 15.76 -14.81
CA GLN A 351 23.04 16.82 -15.35
C GLN A 351 23.39 17.86 -14.28
N SER A 352 22.48 18.14 -13.36
CA SER A 352 22.65 19.06 -12.22
C SER A 352 21.71 18.65 -11.08
N SER A 353 21.92 19.19 -9.89
CA SER A 353 21.00 18.99 -8.77
C SER A 353 19.64 19.68 -9.02
N PHE A 354 18.58 19.08 -8.50
CA PHE A 354 17.21 19.61 -8.54
C PHE A 354 16.38 19.10 -7.37
N SER A 355 15.32 19.81 -7.03
CA SER A 355 14.26 19.36 -6.13
C SER A 355 13.16 18.64 -6.93
N MET A 356 12.61 17.58 -6.35
CA MET A 356 11.51 16.81 -6.95
C MET A 356 10.50 16.40 -5.88
N CYS A 357 9.22 16.58 -6.20
CA CYS A 357 8.09 16.06 -5.43
C CYS A 357 7.24 15.17 -6.35
N ILE A 358 6.78 14.03 -5.82
CA ILE A 358 5.95 13.06 -6.54
C ILE A 358 4.64 12.88 -5.76
N GLY A 359 3.56 13.46 -6.29
CA GLY A 359 2.19 13.23 -5.84
C GLY A 359 1.53 12.10 -6.63
N CYS A 360 0.75 11.27 -5.95
CA CYS A 360 0.01 10.16 -6.55
C CYS A 360 -1.49 10.31 -6.25
N PHE A 361 -2.30 10.19 -7.29
CA PHE A 361 -3.76 10.21 -7.23
C PHE A 361 -4.26 8.87 -7.79
N THR A 362 -5.30 8.30 -7.19
CA THR A 362 -5.78 6.96 -7.56
C THR A 362 -7.30 6.91 -7.50
N SER A 363 -7.93 6.08 -8.34
CA SER A 363 -9.31 5.64 -8.13
C SER A 363 -10.37 6.75 -8.07
N GLY A 364 -10.12 7.88 -8.75
CA GLY A 364 -10.98 9.06 -8.72
C GLY A 364 -10.97 9.86 -7.40
N LEU A 365 -9.99 9.63 -6.53
CA LEU A 365 -9.77 10.42 -5.31
C LEU A 365 -9.00 11.71 -5.61
N ASP A 366 -9.38 12.81 -4.96
CA ASP A 366 -8.72 14.12 -5.08
C ASP A 366 -7.50 14.27 -4.14
N GLU A 367 -7.30 13.33 -3.23
CA GLU A 367 -6.24 13.36 -2.21
C GLU A 367 -4.87 12.95 -2.76
N GLU A 368 -3.91 13.87 -2.71
CA GLU A 368 -2.50 13.62 -3.06
C GLU A 368 -1.83 12.69 -2.04
N ILE A 369 -1.52 11.45 -2.44
CA ILE A 369 -0.61 10.57 -1.72
C ILE A 369 0.82 10.96 -2.09
N ARG A 370 1.57 11.54 -1.15
CA ARG A 370 2.96 11.95 -1.42
C ARG A 370 3.91 10.76 -1.36
N LEU A 371 4.50 10.40 -2.51
CA LEU A 371 5.41 9.24 -2.63
C LEU A 371 6.88 9.62 -2.42
N PHE A 372 7.24 10.86 -2.75
CA PHE A 372 8.60 11.39 -2.59
C PHE A 372 8.57 12.92 -2.48
N ASP A 373 9.44 13.48 -1.65
CA ASP A 373 9.67 14.92 -1.54
C ASP A 373 11.14 15.15 -1.15
N GLY A 374 11.93 15.79 -2.02
CA GLY A 374 13.32 16.11 -1.68
C GLY A 374 14.26 16.37 -2.87
N ALA A 375 15.53 16.54 -2.56
CA ALA A 375 16.57 16.82 -3.55
C ALA A 375 17.08 15.54 -4.26
N ILE A 376 17.47 15.71 -5.52
CA ILE A 376 18.21 14.76 -6.33
C ILE A 376 19.51 15.42 -6.78
N GLY A 377 20.65 14.92 -6.31
CA GLY A 377 21.98 15.35 -6.76
C GLY A 377 22.68 14.36 -7.70
N GLU A 378 22.22 13.10 -7.74
CA GLU A 378 22.86 12.01 -8.47
C GLU A 378 21.83 10.98 -8.98
N SER A 379 22.27 10.11 -9.89
CA SER A 379 21.42 9.05 -10.45
C SER A 379 21.17 7.97 -9.40
N ARG A 380 19.90 7.73 -9.05
CA ARG A 380 19.49 6.76 -8.02
C ARG A 380 18.11 6.18 -8.28
N ALA A 381 17.88 4.96 -7.79
CA ALA A 381 16.53 4.47 -7.55
C ALA A 381 15.98 5.08 -6.25
N LEU A 382 14.72 5.50 -6.26
CA LEU A 382 14.01 5.93 -5.05
C LEU A 382 13.46 4.70 -4.30
N LYS A 383 13.06 4.90 -3.03
CA LYS A 383 12.32 3.87 -2.30
C LYS A 383 11.03 3.56 -3.06
N ARG A 384 10.69 2.28 -3.20
CA ARG A 384 9.39 1.88 -3.76
C ARG A 384 8.24 2.33 -2.88
N SER A 385 7.13 2.67 -3.50
CA SER A 385 5.87 2.97 -2.83
C SER A 385 4.81 1.94 -3.23
N VAL A 386 3.92 1.60 -2.31
CA VAL A 386 2.79 0.71 -2.58
C VAL A 386 1.50 1.49 -2.36
N VAL A 387 0.64 1.49 -3.39
CA VAL A 387 -0.70 2.07 -3.35
C VAL A 387 -1.71 1.07 -3.90
N ALA A 388 -2.96 1.20 -3.49
CA ALA A 388 -4.10 0.48 -4.02
C ALA A 388 -4.78 1.33 -5.11
N VAL A 389 -5.25 0.69 -6.17
CA VAL A 389 -5.98 1.34 -7.27
C VAL A 389 -7.19 0.49 -7.62
N ALA A 390 -8.38 1.07 -7.62
CA ALA A 390 -9.61 0.36 -7.94
C ALA A 390 -9.61 -0.17 -9.38
N SER A 391 -10.34 -1.28 -9.60
CA SER A 391 -10.51 -1.85 -10.94
C SER A 391 -11.15 -0.84 -11.89
N ASP A 392 -10.70 -0.85 -13.14
CA ASP A 392 -11.15 0.01 -14.24
C ASP A 392 -10.84 1.51 -14.09
N ASP A 393 -10.33 1.94 -12.92
CA ASP A 393 -9.71 3.26 -12.74
C ASP A 393 -8.22 3.29 -13.13
N GLU A 394 -7.64 4.49 -13.16
CA GLU A 394 -6.21 4.73 -13.33
C GLU A 394 -5.55 5.31 -12.07
N MET A 395 -4.21 5.27 -12.07
CA MET A 395 -3.34 6.00 -11.17
C MET A 395 -2.63 7.10 -11.93
N GLU A 396 -2.77 8.35 -11.50
CA GLU A 396 -2.01 9.50 -12.00
C GLU A 396 -0.86 9.82 -11.04
N LEU A 397 0.35 9.99 -11.60
CA LEU A 397 1.53 10.47 -10.89
C LEU A 397 1.91 11.84 -11.44
N LYS A 398 1.88 12.85 -10.57
CA LYS A 398 2.30 14.23 -10.84
C LYS A 398 3.70 14.48 -10.27
N LEU A 399 4.68 14.67 -11.15
CA LEU A 399 6.07 14.93 -10.81
C LEU A 399 6.36 16.43 -10.96
N LYS A 400 6.57 17.12 -9.85
CA LYS A 400 6.97 18.54 -9.81
C LYS A 400 8.49 18.61 -9.67
N VAL A 401 9.17 19.23 -10.63
CA VAL A 401 10.63 19.26 -10.74
C VAL A 401 11.11 20.71 -10.87
N ALA A 402 12.02 21.14 -9.99
CA ALA A 402 12.53 22.52 -9.97
C ALA A 402 14.03 22.58 -9.64
N ALA A 403 14.74 23.53 -10.25
CA ALA A 403 16.00 24.02 -9.68
C ALA A 403 15.72 24.74 -8.34
N ASP A 404 16.74 24.88 -7.49
CA ASP A 404 16.61 25.34 -6.08
C ASP A 404 15.92 26.71 -5.88
N SER A 405 15.77 27.51 -6.95
CA SER A 405 15.03 28.79 -6.96
C SER A 405 14.13 28.96 -8.20
N GLY A 406 13.81 27.87 -8.90
CA GLY A 406 13.02 27.89 -10.14
C GLY A 406 11.52 27.70 -9.93
N ILE A 407 10.71 28.12 -10.89
CA ILE A 407 9.30 27.70 -10.98
C ILE A 407 9.28 26.20 -11.28
N PRO A 408 8.56 25.36 -10.51
CA PRO A 408 8.47 23.94 -10.79
C PRO A 408 7.81 23.64 -12.15
N ALA A 409 8.45 22.81 -12.94
CA ALA A 409 7.83 22.18 -14.11
C ALA A 409 7.09 20.92 -13.63
N GLU A 410 5.84 20.75 -14.06
CA GLU A 410 5.01 19.59 -13.75
C GLU A 410 4.94 18.62 -14.93
N TYR A 411 5.08 17.32 -14.64
CA TYR A 411 5.00 16.24 -15.61
C TYR A 411 4.04 15.16 -15.06
N CYS A 412 3.06 14.74 -15.87
CA CYS A 412 2.13 13.68 -15.49
C CYS A 412 2.44 12.35 -16.20
N CYS A 413 2.19 11.25 -15.51
CA CYS A 413 2.09 9.92 -16.11
C CYS A 413 0.91 9.15 -15.52
N CYS A 414 0.15 8.45 -16.38
CA CYS A 414 -1.07 7.75 -15.99
C CYS A 414 -0.95 6.25 -16.29
N PHE A 415 -1.41 5.42 -15.37
CA PHE A 415 -1.35 3.97 -15.48
C PHE A 415 -2.72 3.36 -15.17
N GLN A 416 -3.38 2.84 -16.20
CA GLN A 416 -4.60 2.04 -16.06
C GLN A 416 -4.36 0.85 -15.12
N SER A 417 -5.28 0.63 -14.17
CA SER A 417 -5.22 -0.49 -13.24
C SER A 417 -5.27 -1.85 -13.93
N LYS A 418 -4.53 -2.82 -13.39
CA LYS A 418 -4.46 -4.21 -13.91
C LYS A 418 -4.33 -5.19 -12.76
N GLN A 419 -4.76 -6.43 -13.00
CA GLN A 419 -4.54 -7.54 -12.07
C GLN A 419 -3.05 -7.89 -11.94
N HIS A 420 -2.32 -7.86 -13.08
CA HIS A 420 -0.97 -8.41 -13.23
C HIS A 420 -0.13 -7.58 -14.20
N GLY A 421 1.17 -7.85 -14.21
CA GLY A 421 2.12 -7.33 -15.19
C GLY A 421 2.73 -5.99 -14.81
N ARG A 422 3.43 -5.39 -15.77
CA ARG A 422 4.25 -4.19 -15.57
C ARG A 422 4.03 -3.16 -16.67
N ALA A 423 4.22 -1.91 -16.31
CA ALA A 423 4.28 -0.77 -17.24
C ALA A 423 5.48 0.11 -16.86
N THR A 424 5.97 0.89 -17.81
CA THR A 424 7.04 1.87 -17.57
C THR A 424 6.84 3.05 -18.49
N GLN A 425 6.98 4.26 -17.96
CA GLN A 425 6.97 5.50 -18.72
C GLN A 425 8.22 6.30 -18.38
N GLU A 426 8.86 6.86 -19.41
CA GLU A 426 10.05 7.69 -19.29
C GLU A 426 9.67 9.16 -19.45
N ILE A 427 10.22 10.00 -18.57
CA ILE A 427 10.04 11.45 -18.55
C ILE A 427 11.42 12.09 -18.69
N TYR A 428 11.64 12.77 -19.81
CA TYR A 428 12.85 13.53 -20.08
C TYR A 428 12.64 14.96 -19.57
N THR A 429 13.40 15.33 -18.54
CA THR A 429 13.42 16.69 -18.00
C THR A 429 14.70 17.41 -18.43
N GLY A 430 14.78 18.73 -18.22
CA GLY A 430 16.03 19.48 -18.41
C GLY A 430 17.15 19.11 -17.42
N PHE A 431 16.86 18.29 -16.40
CA PHE A 431 17.80 17.93 -15.33
C PHE A 431 18.24 16.46 -15.37
N ALA A 432 17.33 15.55 -15.74
CA ALA A 432 17.54 14.10 -15.69
C ALA A 432 16.49 13.34 -16.54
N LEU A 433 16.80 12.06 -16.81
CA LEU A 433 15.84 11.06 -17.26
C LEU A 433 15.22 10.37 -16.04
N ILE A 434 13.90 10.48 -15.89
CA ILE A 434 13.12 9.84 -14.83
C ILE A 434 12.31 8.69 -15.46
N ALA A 435 12.58 7.45 -15.04
CA ALA A 435 11.80 6.29 -15.42
C ALA A 435 10.84 5.91 -14.28
N VAL A 436 9.54 5.96 -14.55
CA VAL A 436 8.49 5.55 -13.62
C VAL A 436 8.00 4.16 -14.04
N LYS A 437 8.27 3.16 -13.21
CA LYS A 437 7.84 1.77 -13.41
C LYS A 437 6.71 1.44 -12.43
N VAL A 438 5.65 0.84 -12.94
CA VAL A 438 4.52 0.34 -12.14
C VAL A 438 4.43 -1.17 -12.31
N THR A 439 4.38 -1.90 -11.21
CA THR A 439 4.12 -3.34 -11.18
C THR A 439 2.79 -3.61 -10.48
N TRP A 440 1.91 -4.31 -11.16
CA TRP A 440 0.55 -4.62 -10.71
C TRP A 440 0.47 -6.02 -10.09
N SER A 441 -0.30 -6.17 -9.01
CA SER A 441 -0.45 -7.43 -8.28
C SER A 441 -1.81 -7.54 -7.59
N THR A 442 -2.33 -8.76 -7.45
CA THR A 442 -3.53 -9.08 -6.67
C THR A 442 -3.17 -9.61 -5.29
N LEU A 443 -3.93 -9.27 -4.25
CA LEU A 443 -3.78 -9.90 -2.93
C LEU A 443 -4.46 -11.29 -2.91
N ASN A 444 -3.66 -12.35 -3.05
CA ASN A 444 -4.11 -13.74 -2.92
C ASN A 444 -3.39 -14.43 -1.76
N LYS A 445 -4.12 -15.24 -0.98
CA LYS A 445 -3.48 -16.08 0.05
C LYS A 445 -2.68 -17.18 -0.66
N PRO A 446 -1.36 -17.34 -0.38
CA PRO A 446 -0.59 -18.43 -0.97
C PRO A 446 -1.22 -19.78 -0.58
N ARG A 447 -1.47 -20.64 -1.58
CA ARG A 447 -2.08 -21.95 -1.33
C ARG A 447 -1.20 -22.77 -0.38
N LYS A 448 -1.76 -23.25 0.74
CA LYS A 448 -1.08 -24.14 1.70
C LYS A 448 -0.41 -25.29 0.93
N GLY A 449 0.90 -25.45 1.10
CA GLY A 449 1.72 -26.43 0.36
C GLY A 449 2.72 -25.84 -0.65
N LYS A 450 2.71 -24.52 -0.90
CA LYS A 450 3.80 -23.81 -1.57
C LYS A 450 4.31 -22.66 -0.72
N GLU A 451 5.06 -22.99 0.33
CA GLU A 451 6.09 -22.08 0.82
C GLU A 451 7.13 -21.93 -0.30
N ALA A 452 7.09 -20.81 -1.00
CA ALA A 452 8.16 -20.43 -1.90
C ALA A 452 9.40 -20.21 -1.02
N LYS A 453 10.43 -21.05 -1.20
CA LYS A 453 11.74 -20.77 -0.60
C LYS A 453 12.23 -19.46 -1.19
N ALA A 454 12.31 -18.42 -0.37
CA ALA A 454 13.11 -17.26 -0.68
C ALA A 454 14.56 -17.71 -0.94
N VAL A 455 15.18 -17.11 -1.96
CA VAL A 455 16.59 -17.27 -2.33
C VAL A 455 17.24 -15.90 -2.22
#